data_AF-A0A4P7B6B6-F1
#
_entry.id   AF-A0A4P7B6B6-F1
#
_cell.length_a   1.000
_cell.length_b   1.000
_cell.length_c   1.000
_cell.angle_alpha   90.00
_cell.angle_beta   90.00
_cell.angle_gamma   90.00
#
_symmetry.space_group_name_H-M   'P 1'
#
loop_
_entity.id
_entity.type
_entity.pdbx_description
1 polymer ?
#
loop_
_entity_poly.entity_id
_entity_poly.type
_entity_poly.pdbx_seq_one_letter_code
_entity_poly.pdbx_strand_id
1 'polypeptide(L)'
;MNKKIIPLILSFTLIFPSYLHANEISEENNICKVDGETIFAFFNGVMTPHDLAEDNLRKLKIIHGATTPDGGTIDYDVMYNHSNGYEDFVETFEQRFEEQHLLRERWEFFFQVLKDQGTWWDRINLSIPELIVNAGQWRQVLQANFIKNLSALLANPPATIANYEEHQTKIDSWILEGKKLLFVAHSQGNLFVNNAYNYTTSKVSSESVQVIHIAPASPITNGSHILADQDLVINGLRVFGSVPPVTHDIPIFKPFMNNHGRDFLGHGLIETYMNPAFGMYESIKGYVNTSLATLKAPPTQASQGFFTVTLSWDGSGDVDLHTFEPSGSHVFYSNKQGTSGYLDVDNTHSFGPEHYFASCDKTKLSTGVYNISLANYARAEGRKATVQISSDAAGVLGTKSVVMGAETRNTPTFDMFNVRVNLDPETQKYSVSLE
;
A
#
# COMPACT_ATOMS: atom_id res chain seq x y z
N MET A 1 26.73 -62.92 -10.06
CA MET A 1 25.51 -62.07 -10.07
C MET A 1 25.39 -61.40 -8.71
N ASN A 2 25.85 -60.15 -8.62
CA ASN A 2 25.96 -59.40 -7.36
C ASN A 2 24.63 -58.72 -7.01
N LYS A 3 24.09 -59.00 -5.81
CA LYS A 3 23.03 -58.21 -5.19
C LYS A 3 23.68 -57.01 -4.48
N LYS A 4 23.42 -55.79 -4.97
CA LYS A 4 23.70 -54.55 -4.22
C LYS A 4 22.44 -54.19 -3.43
N ILE A 5 22.57 -54.14 -2.11
CA ILE A 5 21.61 -53.54 -1.19
C ILE A 5 21.97 -52.06 -1.11
N ILE A 6 21.03 -51.17 -1.48
CA ILE A 6 21.16 -49.72 -1.32
C ILE A 6 20.47 -49.35 -0.01
N PRO A 7 21.12 -48.69 0.95
CA PRO A 7 20.46 -48.18 2.14
C PRO A 7 19.73 -46.89 1.78
N LEU A 8 18.41 -46.87 1.99
CA LEU A 8 17.60 -45.67 1.90
C LEU A 8 17.82 -44.88 3.20
N ILE A 9 18.64 -43.83 3.15
CA ILE A 9 18.78 -42.86 4.24
C ILE A 9 17.53 -41.98 4.22
N LEU A 10 16.56 -42.27 5.10
CA LEU A 10 15.51 -41.30 5.44
C LEU A 10 16.16 -40.17 6.22
N SER A 11 16.41 -39.05 5.56
CA SER A 11 16.68 -37.77 6.24
C SER A 11 15.37 -37.30 6.86
N PHE A 12 15.16 -37.61 8.15
CA PHE A 12 14.16 -36.94 8.95
C PHE A 12 14.65 -35.51 9.19
N THR A 13 14.21 -34.57 8.34
CA THR A 13 14.26 -33.14 8.67
C THR A 13 13.28 -32.92 9.83
N LEU A 14 13.82 -32.88 11.05
CA LEU A 14 13.12 -32.37 12.23
C LEU A 14 12.82 -30.89 11.96
N ILE A 15 11.61 -30.61 11.47
CA ILE A 15 11.04 -29.27 11.48
C ILE A 15 10.75 -28.97 12.95
N PHE A 16 11.69 -28.29 13.62
CA PHE A 16 11.36 -27.64 14.89
C PHE A 16 10.36 -26.53 14.55
N PRO A 17 9.18 -26.47 15.19
CA PRO A 17 8.36 -25.27 15.13
C PRO A 17 9.22 -24.14 15.71
N SER A 18 9.48 -23.11 14.92
CA SER A 18 10.00 -21.84 15.40
C SER A 18 9.00 -21.32 16.43
N TYR A 19 9.33 -21.47 17.71
CA TYR A 19 8.59 -20.81 18.77
C TYR A 19 8.73 -19.30 18.53
N LEU A 20 7.61 -18.63 18.20
CA LEU A 20 7.51 -17.17 18.26
C LEU A 20 8.13 -16.72 19.58
N HIS A 21 9.11 -15.82 19.54
CA HIS A 21 9.78 -15.25 20.72
C HIS A 21 8.88 -14.21 21.42
N ALA A 22 7.61 -14.57 21.63
CA ALA A 22 6.73 -13.83 22.52
C ALA A 22 7.11 -14.22 23.96
N ASN A 23 8.07 -13.50 24.54
CA ASN A 23 8.13 -13.45 26.00
C ASN A 23 6.80 -12.85 26.48
N GLU A 24 6.10 -13.49 27.41
CA GLU A 24 4.94 -12.88 28.06
C GLU A 24 5.39 -11.60 28.78
N ILE A 25 5.11 -10.44 28.18
CA ILE A 25 5.40 -9.13 28.76
C ILE A 25 4.27 -8.83 29.75
N SER A 26 4.60 -8.47 30.98
CA SER A 26 3.57 -8.02 31.94
C SER A 26 2.92 -6.72 31.44
N GLU A 27 1.60 -6.57 31.64
CA GLU A 27 0.88 -5.37 31.20
C GLU A 27 1.50 -4.07 31.73
N GLU A 28 2.06 -4.07 32.95
CA GLU A 28 2.73 -2.92 33.54
C GLU A 28 4.04 -2.50 32.83
N ASN A 29 4.67 -3.43 32.12
CA ASN A 29 5.92 -3.23 31.41
C ASN A 29 5.73 -3.09 29.90
N ASN A 30 4.55 -3.49 29.39
CA ASN A 30 4.20 -3.34 28.00
C ASN A 30 3.90 -1.86 27.68
N ILE A 31 4.75 -1.25 26.88
CA ILE A 31 4.62 0.14 26.42
C ILE A 31 4.00 0.25 25.02
N CYS A 32 3.80 -0.86 24.33
CA CYS A 32 3.14 -0.87 23.05
C CYS A 32 1.62 -0.75 23.21
N LYS A 33 0.97 -0.13 22.24
CA LYS A 33 -0.48 -0.21 22.11
C LYS A 33 -0.87 -1.64 21.71
N VAL A 34 -2.13 -2.01 21.99
CA VAL A 34 -2.71 -3.21 21.39
C VAL A 34 -2.82 -2.94 19.90
N ASP A 35 -1.89 -3.51 19.16
CA ASP A 35 -1.82 -3.46 17.72
C ASP A 35 -3.09 -4.06 17.09
N GLY A 36 -3.56 -3.43 16.01
CA GLY A 36 -4.68 -3.90 15.22
C GLY A 36 -4.46 -5.33 14.73
N GLU A 37 -5.44 -6.22 14.90
CA GLU A 37 -5.41 -7.53 14.22
C GLU A 37 -5.71 -7.41 12.72
N THR A 38 -6.31 -6.29 12.32
CA THR A 38 -6.75 -6.01 10.96
C THR A 38 -6.24 -4.64 10.51
N ILE A 39 -5.67 -4.57 9.31
CA ILE A 39 -5.32 -3.32 8.65
C ILE A 39 -6.44 -2.93 7.69
N PHE A 40 -6.97 -1.73 7.86
CA PHE A 40 -7.75 -1.00 6.86
C PHE A 40 -6.81 -0.09 6.08
N ALA A 41 -6.42 -0.50 4.87
CA ALA A 41 -5.50 0.23 4.02
C ALA A 41 -6.24 1.00 2.92
N PHE A 42 -6.11 2.31 2.91
CA PHE A 42 -6.76 3.20 1.94
C PHE A 42 -5.81 3.62 0.80
N PHE A 43 -6.22 3.35 -0.44
CA PHE A 43 -5.49 3.76 -1.65
C PHE A 43 -6.17 4.99 -2.27
N ASN A 44 -5.48 6.14 -2.24
CA ASN A 44 -6.00 7.41 -2.77
C ASN A 44 -5.98 7.49 -4.30
N GLY A 45 -6.80 8.38 -4.86
CA GLY A 45 -6.71 8.76 -6.28
C GLY A 45 -5.54 9.73 -6.57
N VAL A 46 -5.25 9.97 -7.85
CA VAL A 46 -4.20 10.94 -8.27
C VAL A 46 -4.61 12.36 -7.94
N MET A 47 -3.61 13.22 -7.77
CA MET A 47 -3.79 14.62 -7.41
C MET A 47 -4.51 14.77 -6.07
N THR A 48 -4.41 13.76 -5.20
CA THR A 48 -4.83 13.85 -3.81
C THR A 48 -3.59 14.18 -2.98
N PRO A 49 -3.47 15.42 -2.45
CA PRO A 49 -2.42 15.76 -1.50
C PRO A 49 -2.42 14.81 -0.30
N HIS A 50 -1.25 14.62 0.32
CA HIS A 50 -1.10 13.68 1.44
C HIS A 50 -2.06 14.01 2.60
N ASP A 51 -2.21 15.28 2.96
CA ASP A 51 -3.13 15.74 4.00
C ASP A 51 -4.61 15.42 3.67
N LEU A 52 -5.00 15.50 2.40
CA LEU A 52 -6.34 15.12 1.96
C LEU A 52 -6.54 13.59 1.98
N ALA A 53 -5.53 12.80 1.64
CA ALA A 53 -5.60 11.34 1.73
C ALA A 53 -5.77 10.88 3.20
N GLU A 54 -5.04 11.51 4.12
CA GLU A 54 -5.16 11.30 5.57
C GLU A 54 -6.53 11.75 6.12
N ASP A 55 -7.05 12.89 5.67
CA ASP A 55 -8.40 13.35 6.07
C ASP A 55 -9.49 12.37 5.58
N ASN A 56 -9.35 11.84 4.37
CA ASN A 56 -10.24 10.82 3.84
C ASN A 56 -10.18 9.53 4.68
N LEU A 57 -8.99 9.03 4.99
CA LEU A 57 -8.82 7.86 5.87
C LEU A 57 -9.43 8.11 7.26
N ARG A 58 -9.22 9.29 7.84
CA ARG A 58 -9.80 9.67 9.14
C ARG A 58 -11.33 9.64 9.12
N LYS A 59 -11.95 10.12 8.05
CA LYS A 59 -13.41 10.05 7.89
C LYS A 59 -13.90 8.62 7.74
N LEU A 60 -13.18 7.79 6.98
CA LEU A 60 -13.48 6.35 6.88
C LEU A 60 -13.39 5.68 8.26
N LYS A 61 -12.37 5.99 9.06
CA LYS A 61 -12.23 5.52 10.44
C LYS A 61 -13.39 5.94 11.34
N ILE A 62 -13.88 7.17 11.21
CA ILE A 62 -15.06 7.64 11.95
C ILE A 62 -16.32 6.85 11.55
N ILE A 63 -16.46 6.52 10.26
CA ILE A 63 -17.63 5.81 9.72
C ILE A 63 -17.63 4.32 10.11
N HIS A 64 -16.47 3.67 10.07
CA HIS A 64 -16.34 2.22 10.25
C HIS A 64 -15.89 1.80 11.66
N GLY A 65 -15.41 2.74 12.48
CA GLY A 65 -15.00 2.49 13.86
C GLY A 65 -13.62 1.84 13.97
N ALA A 66 -13.18 1.55 15.20
CA ALA A 66 -11.85 0.99 15.47
C ALA A 66 -11.88 -0.54 15.75
N THR A 67 -13.04 -1.18 15.60
CA THR A 67 -13.23 -2.59 15.93
C THR A 67 -13.95 -3.34 14.83
N THR A 68 -13.53 -4.56 14.55
CA THR A 68 -14.21 -5.48 13.65
C THR A 68 -15.50 -6.01 14.30
N PRO A 69 -16.43 -6.59 13.51
CA PRO A 69 -17.69 -7.12 14.05
C PRO A 69 -17.55 -8.21 15.12
N ASP A 70 -16.43 -8.94 15.13
CA ASP A 70 -16.06 -9.95 16.13
C ASP A 70 -15.27 -9.39 17.33
N GLY A 71 -15.03 -8.07 17.37
CA GLY A 71 -14.40 -7.38 18.50
C GLY A 71 -12.89 -7.21 18.39
N GLY A 72 -12.25 -7.67 17.31
CA GLY A 72 -10.84 -7.39 17.02
C GLY A 72 -10.58 -5.93 16.71
N THR A 73 -9.33 -5.49 16.86
CA THR A 73 -8.91 -4.10 16.63
C THR A 73 -8.59 -3.83 15.14
N ILE A 74 -8.85 -2.59 14.69
CA ILE A 74 -8.56 -2.13 13.33
C ILE A 74 -7.56 -0.98 13.37
N ASP A 75 -6.43 -1.17 12.70
CA ASP A 75 -5.50 -0.10 12.37
C ASP A 75 -5.81 0.46 10.99
N TYR A 76 -5.63 1.77 10.84
CA TYR A 76 -5.94 2.50 9.62
C TYR A 76 -4.66 3.09 9.06
N ASP A 77 -4.40 2.86 7.78
CA ASP A 77 -3.20 3.35 7.14
C ASP A 77 -3.46 3.77 5.68
N VAL A 78 -2.71 4.75 5.20
CA VAL A 78 -2.75 5.21 3.81
C VAL A 78 -1.70 4.46 3.01
N MET A 79 -2.12 3.86 1.90
CA MET A 79 -1.24 3.35 0.84
C MET A 79 -1.09 4.48 -0.17
N TYR A 80 -0.25 5.45 0.20
CA TYR A 80 -0.21 6.73 -0.52
C TYR A 80 0.34 6.52 -1.93
N ASN A 81 -0.42 6.99 -2.90
CA ASN A 81 -0.02 7.04 -4.29
C ASN A 81 0.57 8.42 -4.54
N HIS A 82 1.90 8.53 -4.43
CA HIS A 82 2.63 9.77 -4.74
C HIS A 82 2.29 10.19 -6.17
N SER A 83 1.79 11.41 -6.31
CA SER A 83 1.60 12.07 -7.59
C SER A 83 2.04 13.52 -7.45
N ASN A 84 3.24 13.88 -7.93
CA ASN A 84 3.71 15.26 -7.93
C ASN A 84 3.02 16.11 -9.02
N GLY A 85 1.69 16.15 -8.98
CA GLY A 85 0.88 16.82 -9.99
C GLY A 85 1.00 16.21 -11.39
N TYR A 86 0.98 17.06 -12.41
CA TYR A 86 0.98 16.67 -13.83
C TYR A 86 2.36 16.25 -14.36
N GLU A 87 3.47 16.50 -13.66
CA GLU A 87 4.84 16.40 -14.20
C GLU A 87 5.38 14.96 -14.13
N ASP A 88 5.32 14.27 -12.98
CA ASP A 88 5.69 12.83 -12.86
C ASP A 88 4.85 11.94 -13.79
N PHE A 89 3.60 12.37 -14.03
CA PHE A 89 2.65 11.73 -14.92
C PHE A 89 3.09 11.79 -16.40
N VAL A 90 3.80 12.86 -16.80
CA VAL A 90 4.30 13.09 -18.16
C VAL A 90 5.72 12.55 -18.36
N GLU A 91 6.58 12.60 -17.33
CA GLU A 91 7.96 12.08 -17.41
C GLU A 91 8.00 10.57 -17.72
N THR A 92 7.09 9.81 -17.09
CA THR A 92 6.90 8.38 -17.37
C THR A 92 6.30 8.09 -18.75
N PHE A 93 5.57 9.06 -19.32
CA PHE A 93 5.05 9.00 -20.68
C PHE A 93 6.16 9.23 -21.73
N GLU A 94 7.13 10.10 -21.46
CA GLU A 94 8.29 10.36 -22.33
C GLU A 94 9.32 9.24 -22.27
N GLN A 95 9.64 8.71 -21.08
CA GLN A 95 10.63 7.63 -20.92
C GLN A 95 10.24 6.34 -21.67
N ARG A 96 8.94 5.99 -21.75
CA ARG A 96 8.48 4.80 -22.49
C ARG A 96 8.42 5.00 -24.01
N PHE A 97 8.41 6.25 -24.48
CA PHE A 97 8.37 6.58 -25.92
C PHE A 97 9.71 6.36 -26.62
N GLU A 98 10.83 6.47 -25.88
CA GLU A 98 12.16 6.18 -26.40
C GLU A 98 12.47 4.66 -26.46
N GLU A 99 11.82 3.85 -25.61
CA GLU A 99 12.14 2.42 -25.48
C GLU A 99 11.33 1.48 -26.40
N GLN A 100 10.22 1.92 -27.02
CA GLN A 100 9.40 1.04 -27.86
C GLN A 100 9.14 1.60 -29.27
N HIS A 101 9.90 1.10 -30.25
CA HIS A 101 9.78 1.46 -31.68
C HIS A 101 8.45 1.07 -32.37
N LEU A 102 7.51 0.42 -31.66
CA LEU A 102 6.26 -0.12 -32.22
C LEU A 102 5.03 0.82 -32.11
N LEU A 103 5.13 1.93 -31.38
CA LEU A 103 4.00 2.85 -31.15
C LEU A 103 3.97 4.06 -32.12
N ARG A 104 4.96 4.16 -33.02
CA ARG A 104 5.13 5.30 -33.93
C ARG A 104 3.96 5.49 -34.91
N GLU A 105 3.24 4.44 -35.27
CA GLU A 105 2.15 4.51 -36.27
C GLU A 105 0.78 4.93 -35.69
N ARG A 106 0.61 4.93 -34.36
CA ARG A 106 -0.62 5.42 -33.70
C ARG A 106 -0.55 6.88 -33.25
N TRP A 107 0.61 7.51 -33.46
CA TRP A 107 0.96 8.85 -33.00
C TRP A 107 0.29 9.98 -33.81
N GLU A 108 -0.07 9.73 -35.07
CA GLU A 108 -0.69 10.75 -35.92
C GLU A 108 -2.15 11.05 -35.54
N PHE A 109 -2.90 10.05 -35.08
CA PHE A 109 -4.27 10.24 -34.59
C PHE A 109 -4.31 11.04 -33.29
N PHE A 110 -3.31 10.87 -32.42
CA PHE A 110 -3.18 11.57 -31.15
C PHE A 110 -2.99 13.09 -31.32
N PHE A 111 -2.25 13.52 -32.35
CA PHE A 111 -2.08 14.94 -32.68
C PHE A 111 -3.18 15.52 -33.57
N GLN A 112 -3.87 14.70 -34.38
CA GLN A 112 -5.10 15.15 -35.05
C GLN A 112 -6.19 15.51 -34.03
N VAL A 113 -6.31 14.72 -32.95
CA VAL A 113 -7.25 14.99 -31.85
C VAL A 113 -6.90 16.25 -31.04
N LEU A 114 -5.61 16.59 -30.92
CA LEU A 114 -5.15 17.81 -30.23
C LEU A 114 -5.24 19.07 -31.10
N LYS A 115 -5.20 18.93 -32.44
CA LYS A 115 -5.26 20.06 -33.38
C LYS A 115 -6.67 20.51 -33.72
N ASP A 116 -7.65 19.60 -33.73
CA ASP A 116 -9.05 19.97 -33.98
C ASP A 116 -9.82 20.18 -32.67
N GLN A 117 -9.63 21.35 -32.06
CA GLN A 117 -10.39 21.82 -30.89
C GLN A 117 -11.87 22.15 -31.18
N GLY A 118 -12.54 21.41 -32.07
CA GLY A 118 -13.83 21.85 -32.62
C GLY A 118 -14.92 20.80 -32.75
N THR A 119 -14.60 19.58 -33.18
CA THR A 119 -15.63 18.70 -33.80
C THR A 119 -15.84 17.36 -33.09
N TRP A 120 -14.94 16.97 -32.19
CA TRP A 120 -15.10 15.76 -31.38
C TRP A 120 -16.29 15.88 -30.41
N TRP A 121 -16.44 17.03 -29.74
CA TRP A 121 -17.42 17.20 -28.65
C TRP A 121 -18.87 17.01 -29.11
N ASP A 122 -19.15 17.35 -30.36
CA ASP A 122 -20.47 17.19 -30.96
C ASP A 122 -20.87 15.70 -31.13
N ARG A 123 -19.90 14.78 -31.00
CA ARG A 123 -20.14 13.33 -31.05
C ARG A 123 -20.29 12.69 -29.67
N ILE A 124 -19.93 13.38 -28.59
CA ILE A 124 -20.32 12.97 -27.23
C ILE A 124 -21.77 13.44 -27.02
N ASN A 125 -22.68 12.77 -27.74
CA ASN A 125 -24.11 12.88 -27.52
C ASN A 125 -24.45 12.00 -26.29
N LEU A 126 -24.00 12.44 -25.12
CA LEU A 126 -24.45 11.87 -23.85
C LEU A 126 -25.94 12.20 -23.74
N SER A 127 -26.76 11.16 -23.85
CA SER A 127 -28.22 11.24 -23.84
C SER A 127 -28.73 11.53 -22.42
N ILE A 128 -28.32 12.65 -21.84
CA ILE A 128 -28.78 13.15 -20.54
C ILE A 128 -29.22 14.61 -20.74
N PRO A 129 -30.52 14.87 -20.97
CA PRO A 129 -31.05 16.17 -21.39
C PRO A 129 -30.72 17.36 -20.47
N GLU A 130 -30.40 17.12 -19.21
CA GLU A 130 -30.13 18.18 -18.22
C GLU A 130 -28.68 18.72 -18.23
N LEU A 131 -27.74 18.03 -18.91
CA LEU A 131 -26.33 18.43 -18.97
C LEU A 131 -26.04 19.55 -19.98
N ILE A 132 -27.01 19.90 -20.82
CA ILE A 132 -26.85 20.87 -21.92
C ILE A 132 -26.65 22.31 -21.39
N VAL A 133 -27.01 22.59 -20.14
CA VAL A 133 -27.07 23.97 -19.64
C VAL A 133 -25.70 24.59 -19.29
N ASN A 134 -24.62 23.81 -19.14
CA ASN A 134 -23.33 24.34 -18.65
C ASN A 134 -22.06 23.83 -19.36
N ALA A 135 -22.11 23.51 -20.66
CA ALA A 135 -20.98 22.96 -21.45
C ALA A 135 -19.62 23.70 -21.28
N GLY A 136 -19.61 25.00 -20.96
CA GLY A 136 -18.40 25.79 -20.70
C GLY A 136 -17.70 25.47 -19.36
N GLN A 137 -18.46 25.21 -18.30
CA GLN A 137 -17.89 24.81 -16.99
C GLN A 137 -17.33 23.38 -17.07
N TRP A 138 -18.01 22.52 -17.82
CA TRP A 138 -17.57 21.16 -18.12
C TRP A 138 -16.23 21.07 -18.85
N ARG A 139 -15.99 21.96 -19.84
CA ARG A 139 -14.70 22.04 -20.56
C ARG A 139 -13.51 22.42 -19.66
N GLN A 140 -13.75 23.23 -18.63
CA GLN A 140 -12.70 23.62 -17.69
C GLN A 140 -12.43 22.55 -16.64
N VAL A 141 -13.44 21.76 -16.27
CA VAL A 141 -13.34 20.71 -15.25
C VAL A 141 -12.77 19.40 -15.80
N LEU A 142 -13.21 18.99 -17.00
CA LEU A 142 -12.65 17.87 -17.75
C LEU A 142 -11.71 18.40 -18.83
N GLN A 143 -10.69 19.17 -18.47
CA GLN A 143 -9.69 19.61 -19.45
C GLN A 143 -9.26 18.40 -20.27
N ALA A 144 -9.25 18.50 -21.61
CA ALA A 144 -8.94 17.38 -22.50
C ALA A 144 -7.62 16.66 -22.13
N ASN A 145 -6.70 17.38 -21.47
CA ASN A 145 -5.48 16.84 -20.89
C ASN A 145 -5.74 15.84 -19.74
N PHE A 146 -6.68 16.08 -18.83
CA PHE A 146 -6.98 15.20 -17.69
C PHE A 146 -7.46 13.81 -18.13
N ILE A 147 -8.42 13.75 -19.05
CA ILE A 147 -8.98 12.48 -19.56
C ILE A 147 -7.98 11.75 -20.47
N LYS A 148 -7.24 12.49 -21.29
CA LYS A 148 -6.14 11.97 -22.11
C LYS A 148 -5.04 11.35 -21.25
N ASN A 149 -4.70 12.01 -20.14
CA ASN A 149 -3.73 11.54 -19.16
C ASN A 149 -4.27 10.27 -18.45
N LEU A 150 -5.48 10.30 -17.91
CA LEU A 150 -6.06 9.13 -17.25
C LEU A 150 -6.13 7.90 -18.18
N SER A 151 -6.45 8.10 -19.46
CA SER A 151 -6.46 7.05 -20.48
C SER A 151 -5.06 6.51 -20.80
N ALA A 152 -4.04 7.37 -20.82
CA ALA A 152 -2.65 6.94 -21.02
C ALA A 152 -2.15 6.05 -19.87
N LEU A 153 -2.58 6.35 -18.64
CA LEU A 153 -2.24 5.56 -17.45
C LEU A 153 -3.01 4.24 -17.35
N LEU A 154 -4.22 4.15 -17.91
CA LEU A 154 -4.90 2.86 -18.10
C LEU A 154 -4.23 1.98 -19.17
N ALA A 155 -3.64 2.60 -20.19
CA ALA A 155 -2.92 1.89 -21.24
C ALA A 155 -1.53 1.43 -20.78
N ASN A 156 -0.85 2.22 -19.95
CA ASN A 156 0.43 1.90 -19.32
C ASN A 156 0.53 2.62 -17.97
N PRO A 157 0.23 1.97 -16.84
CA PRO A 157 0.35 2.62 -15.55
C PRO A 157 1.82 2.98 -15.33
N PRO A 158 2.14 4.27 -15.13
CA PRO A 158 3.49 4.68 -14.86
C PRO A 158 3.87 4.15 -13.50
N ALA A 159 4.93 3.35 -13.51
CA ALA A 159 5.78 3.21 -12.35
C ALA A 159 6.24 4.61 -11.92
N THR A 160 5.82 5.08 -10.75
CA THR A 160 6.87 5.27 -9.76
C THR A 160 7.06 3.90 -9.13
N ILE A 161 8.07 3.15 -9.60
CA ILE A 161 8.48 1.85 -9.02
C ILE A 161 8.53 1.97 -7.48
N ALA A 162 8.90 3.15 -6.96
CA ALA A 162 8.86 3.52 -5.55
C ALA A 162 7.50 3.32 -4.85
N ASN A 163 6.36 3.70 -5.45
CA ASN A 163 5.04 3.53 -4.81
C ASN A 163 4.74 2.04 -4.60
N TYR A 164 5.00 1.22 -5.63
CA TYR A 164 4.76 -0.22 -5.54
C TYR A 164 5.69 -0.87 -4.51
N GLU A 165 6.95 -0.46 -4.43
CA GLU A 165 7.90 -0.98 -3.44
C GLU A 165 7.54 -0.58 -2.01
N GLU A 166 7.14 0.67 -1.79
CA GLU A 166 6.66 1.15 -0.49
C GLU A 166 5.43 0.34 -0.06
N HIS A 167 4.47 0.15 -0.96
CA HIS A 167 3.27 -0.64 -0.72
C HIS A 167 3.60 -2.11 -0.43
N GLN A 168 4.45 -2.72 -1.24
CA GLN A 168 4.88 -4.11 -1.08
C GLN A 168 5.58 -4.33 0.26
N THR A 169 6.43 -3.39 0.68
CA THR A 169 7.14 -3.49 1.97
C THR A 169 6.18 -3.37 3.16
N LYS A 170 5.17 -2.49 3.09
CA LYS A 170 4.10 -2.42 4.11
C LYS A 170 3.34 -3.73 4.20
N ILE A 171 2.93 -4.24 3.04
CA ILE A 171 2.20 -5.51 2.93
C ILE A 171 3.02 -6.66 3.51
N ASP A 172 4.32 -6.70 3.25
CA ASP A 172 5.21 -7.73 3.78
C ASP A 172 5.28 -7.68 5.31
N SER A 173 5.47 -6.50 5.91
CA SER A 173 5.43 -6.33 7.36
C SER A 173 4.11 -6.87 7.94
N TRP A 174 2.98 -6.44 7.39
CA TRP A 174 1.67 -6.84 7.89
C TRP A 174 1.38 -8.33 7.73
N ILE A 175 1.79 -8.93 6.61
CA ILE A 175 1.65 -10.38 6.38
C ILE A 175 2.50 -11.16 7.39
N LEU A 176 3.75 -10.76 7.59
CA LEU A 176 4.65 -11.41 8.54
C LEU A 176 4.10 -11.33 9.96
N GLU A 177 3.53 -10.20 10.35
CA GLU A 177 2.89 -9.99 11.65
C GLU A 177 1.53 -10.73 11.79
N GLY A 178 1.05 -11.41 10.74
CA GLY A 178 -0.21 -12.17 10.79
C GLY A 178 -1.47 -11.31 10.69
N LYS A 179 -1.38 -10.09 10.15
CA LYS A 179 -2.51 -9.15 10.08
C LYS A 179 -3.50 -9.55 8.99
N LYS A 180 -4.80 -9.38 9.27
CA LYS A 180 -5.89 -9.41 8.27
C LYS A 180 -5.85 -8.12 7.44
N LEU A 181 -6.02 -8.19 6.11
CA LEU A 181 -5.90 -7.02 5.24
C LEU A 181 -7.22 -6.65 4.54
N LEU A 182 -7.76 -5.46 4.82
CA LEU A 182 -8.85 -4.87 4.05
C LEU A 182 -8.33 -3.69 3.23
N PHE A 183 -8.32 -3.85 1.92
CA PHE A 183 -7.92 -2.79 0.99
C PHE A 183 -9.15 -2.03 0.48
N VAL A 184 -9.12 -0.71 0.57
CA VAL A 184 -10.19 0.16 0.08
C VAL A 184 -9.59 1.20 -0.85
N ALA A 185 -10.09 1.27 -2.08
CA ALA A 185 -9.52 2.13 -3.10
C ALA A 185 -10.57 3.04 -3.73
N HIS A 186 -10.17 4.28 -4.03
CA HIS A 186 -11.02 5.25 -4.73
C HIS A 186 -10.40 5.68 -6.05
N SER A 187 -11.23 5.83 -7.10
CA SER A 187 -10.83 6.40 -8.39
C SER A 187 -9.64 5.64 -9.01
N GLN A 188 -8.55 6.34 -9.35
CA GLN A 188 -7.34 5.73 -9.88
C GLN A 188 -6.57 4.87 -8.86
N GLY A 189 -6.80 5.05 -7.55
CA GLY A 189 -6.24 4.16 -6.51
C GLY A 189 -6.56 2.68 -6.78
N ASN A 190 -7.64 2.41 -7.52
CA ASN A 190 -8.03 1.07 -7.95
C ASN A 190 -7.03 0.38 -8.89
N LEU A 191 -6.08 1.09 -9.51
CA LEU A 191 -4.99 0.48 -10.28
C LEU A 191 -3.88 -0.02 -9.34
N PHE A 192 -3.55 0.76 -8.32
CA PHE A 192 -2.56 0.41 -7.31
C PHE A 192 -3.04 -0.75 -6.43
N VAL A 193 -4.30 -0.71 -5.99
CA VAL A 193 -4.87 -1.78 -5.15
C VAL A 193 -4.91 -3.13 -5.87
N ASN A 194 -5.10 -3.15 -7.20
CA ASN A 194 -5.07 -4.38 -7.97
C ASN A 194 -3.68 -5.00 -8.01
N ASN A 195 -2.64 -4.17 -8.11
CA ASN A 195 -1.26 -4.62 -8.00
C ASN A 195 -0.97 -5.14 -6.58
N ALA A 196 -1.36 -4.38 -5.55
CA ALA A 196 -1.21 -4.77 -4.15
C ALA A 196 -1.91 -6.10 -3.84
N TYR A 197 -3.15 -6.29 -4.31
CA TYR A 197 -3.89 -7.54 -4.13
C TYR A 197 -3.20 -8.74 -4.80
N ASN A 198 -2.74 -8.58 -6.04
CA ASN A 198 -2.00 -9.63 -6.76
C ASN A 198 -0.70 -9.98 -6.04
N TYR A 199 -0.01 -8.98 -5.50
CA TYR A 199 1.21 -9.19 -4.72
C TYR A 199 0.91 -9.95 -3.42
N THR A 200 -0.06 -9.48 -2.62
CA THR A 200 -0.48 -10.14 -1.37
C THR A 200 -0.89 -11.59 -1.60
N THR A 201 -1.73 -11.86 -2.61
CA THR A 201 -2.22 -13.22 -2.91
C THR A 201 -1.17 -14.15 -3.51
N SER A 202 -0.02 -13.62 -3.95
CA SER A 202 1.14 -14.44 -4.30
C SER A 202 1.89 -14.98 -3.07
N LYS A 203 1.65 -14.39 -1.88
CA LYS A 203 2.34 -14.70 -0.62
C LYS A 203 1.44 -15.38 0.41
N VAL A 204 0.16 -15.00 0.47
CA VAL A 204 -0.82 -15.54 1.42
C VAL A 204 -2.13 -15.92 0.74
N SER A 205 -2.99 -16.65 1.46
CA SER A 205 -4.33 -17.00 1.00
C SER A 205 -5.15 -15.75 0.65
N SER A 206 -5.98 -15.84 -0.39
CA SER A 206 -6.96 -14.80 -0.72
C SER A 206 -8.03 -14.61 0.36
N GLU A 207 -8.12 -15.51 1.35
CA GLU A 207 -8.97 -15.31 2.54
C GLU A 207 -8.40 -14.28 3.53
N SER A 208 -7.10 -13.95 3.40
CA SER A 208 -6.41 -12.99 4.26
C SER A 208 -6.43 -11.56 3.75
N VAL A 209 -6.93 -11.34 2.52
CA VAL A 209 -7.04 -10.02 1.90
C VAL A 209 -8.35 -9.86 1.13
N GLN A 210 -9.03 -8.75 1.32
CA GLN A 210 -10.22 -8.37 0.55
C GLN A 210 -10.11 -6.94 0.03
N VAL A 211 -10.77 -6.67 -1.09
CA VAL A 211 -10.72 -5.37 -1.77
C VAL A 211 -12.12 -4.79 -1.92
N ILE A 212 -12.26 -3.50 -1.63
CA ILE A 212 -13.45 -2.71 -1.93
C ILE A 212 -13.07 -1.62 -2.92
N HIS A 213 -13.69 -1.67 -4.09
CA HIS A 213 -13.45 -0.75 -5.19
C HIS A 213 -14.51 0.35 -5.21
N ILE A 214 -14.11 1.61 -5.01
CA ILE A 214 -15.01 2.77 -5.07
C ILE A 214 -14.65 3.59 -6.30
N ALA A 215 -15.62 3.88 -7.15
CA ALA A 215 -15.42 4.62 -8.41
C ALA A 215 -14.24 4.06 -9.24
N PRO A 216 -14.17 2.75 -9.54
CA PRO A 216 -12.99 2.16 -10.15
C PRO A 216 -12.69 2.74 -11.53
N ALA A 217 -11.49 3.33 -11.69
CA ALA A 217 -10.96 3.70 -13.00
C ALA A 217 -10.42 2.49 -13.79
N SER A 218 -10.23 1.35 -13.13
CA SER A 218 -9.81 0.08 -13.74
C SER A 218 -11.02 -0.79 -14.13
N PRO A 219 -11.00 -1.48 -15.27
CA PRO A 219 -12.00 -2.52 -15.57
C PRO A 219 -11.89 -3.75 -14.67
N ILE A 220 -10.74 -3.95 -14.01
CA ILE A 220 -10.47 -5.09 -13.15
C ILE A 220 -10.87 -4.74 -11.72
N THR A 221 -11.69 -5.61 -11.13
CA THR A 221 -12.11 -5.55 -9.72
C THR A 221 -11.85 -6.91 -9.07
N ASN A 222 -11.03 -6.93 -8.02
CA ASN A 222 -10.68 -8.12 -7.22
C ASN A 222 -11.56 -8.26 -5.96
N GLY A 223 -12.72 -7.62 -5.94
CA GLY A 223 -13.67 -7.63 -4.85
C GLY A 223 -14.90 -6.81 -5.17
N SER A 224 -15.71 -6.49 -4.16
CA SER A 224 -16.94 -5.71 -4.33
C SER A 224 -16.65 -4.33 -4.89
N HIS A 225 -17.50 -3.83 -5.80
CA HIS A 225 -17.34 -2.51 -6.38
C HIS A 225 -18.59 -1.63 -6.27
N ILE A 226 -18.36 -0.32 -6.19
CA ILE A 226 -19.40 0.71 -6.18
C ILE A 226 -19.08 1.73 -7.27
N LEU A 227 -20.07 2.02 -8.12
CA LEU A 227 -19.99 3.05 -9.14
C LEU A 227 -21.36 3.71 -9.30
N ALA A 228 -21.38 5.05 -9.18
CA ALA A 228 -22.57 5.84 -9.41
C ALA A 228 -22.84 6.04 -10.92
N ASP A 229 -24.11 6.05 -11.31
CA ASP A 229 -24.58 6.35 -12.68
C ASP A 229 -24.19 7.75 -13.14
N GLN A 230 -24.16 8.71 -12.21
CA GLN A 230 -23.82 10.12 -12.45
C GLN A 230 -22.36 10.46 -12.16
N ASP A 231 -21.48 9.48 -11.95
CA ASP A 231 -20.03 9.76 -11.82
C ASP A 231 -19.45 10.16 -13.18
N LEU A 232 -19.19 11.45 -13.34
CA LEU A 232 -18.85 12.04 -14.64
C LEU A 232 -17.40 11.74 -15.04
N VAL A 233 -16.53 11.51 -14.05
CA VAL A 233 -15.13 11.15 -14.28
C VAL A 233 -15.07 9.73 -14.84
N ILE A 234 -15.70 8.77 -14.15
CA ILE A 234 -15.67 7.36 -14.56
C ILE A 234 -16.50 7.13 -15.83
N ASN A 235 -17.61 7.84 -16.01
CA ASN A 235 -18.34 7.76 -17.28
C ASN A 235 -17.57 8.35 -18.45
N GLY A 236 -16.78 9.40 -18.23
CA GLY A 236 -15.85 9.94 -19.24
C GLY A 236 -14.85 8.89 -19.74
N LEU A 237 -14.39 7.99 -18.85
CA LEU A 237 -13.48 6.90 -19.21
C LEU A 237 -14.09 5.84 -20.14
N ARG A 238 -15.42 5.69 -20.14
CA ARG A 238 -16.12 4.72 -21.03
C ARG A 238 -15.85 4.99 -22.52
N VAL A 239 -15.46 6.22 -22.87
CA VAL A 239 -15.11 6.60 -24.25
C VAL A 239 -13.73 6.06 -24.68
N PHE A 240 -12.85 5.80 -23.71
CA PHE A 240 -11.45 5.43 -23.95
C PHE A 240 -11.13 3.98 -23.57
N GLY A 241 -12.02 3.34 -22.80
CA GLY A 241 -11.88 1.96 -22.39
C GLY A 241 -13.11 1.43 -21.68
N SER A 242 -13.01 0.21 -21.17
CA SER A 242 -14.05 -0.37 -20.32
C SER A 242 -13.86 0.04 -18.86
N VAL A 243 -14.96 0.29 -18.16
CA VAL A 243 -15.02 0.41 -16.70
C VAL A 243 -16.12 -0.52 -16.18
N PRO A 244 -16.11 -0.87 -14.88
CA PRO A 244 -17.12 -1.75 -14.29
C PRO A 244 -18.55 -1.23 -14.49
N PRO A 245 -19.57 -2.12 -14.40
CA PRO A 245 -20.95 -1.69 -14.50
C PRO A 245 -21.32 -0.76 -13.35
N VAL A 246 -22.20 0.21 -13.65
CA VAL A 246 -22.87 1.04 -12.64
C VAL A 246 -23.60 0.14 -11.65
N THR A 247 -23.51 0.46 -10.35
CA THR A 247 -24.20 -0.30 -9.30
C THR A 247 -25.27 0.51 -8.59
N HIS A 248 -25.24 1.83 -8.67
CA HIS A 248 -26.18 2.71 -7.98
C HIS A 248 -26.60 3.88 -8.85
N ASP A 249 -27.90 4.21 -8.77
CA ASP A 249 -28.46 5.39 -9.38
C ASP A 249 -28.56 6.53 -8.36
N ILE A 250 -28.13 7.74 -8.73
CA ILE A 250 -28.31 8.96 -7.94
C ILE A 250 -29.65 9.59 -8.36
N PRO A 251 -30.62 9.81 -7.45
CA PRO A 251 -31.91 10.38 -7.82
C PRO A 251 -31.81 11.76 -8.49
N ILE A 252 -32.49 11.91 -9.63
CA ILE A 252 -32.48 13.08 -10.53
C ILE A 252 -32.85 14.40 -9.84
N PHE A 253 -33.55 14.38 -8.70
CA PHE A 253 -33.90 15.61 -7.94
C PHE A 253 -32.78 16.17 -7.04
N LYS A 254 -31.55 15.66 -7.15
CA LYS A 254 -30.35 16.25 -6.54
C LYS A 254 -29.20 16.42 -7.55
N PRO A 255 -29.43 16.92 -8.78
CA PRO A 255 -28.36 17.04 -9.74
C PRO A 255 -27.50 18.23 -9.29
N PHE A 256 -26.27 17.95 -8.84
CA PHE A 256 -25.17 18.91 -8.70
C PHE A 256 -25.27 20.00 -7.61
N MET A 257 -26.20 19.88 -6.65
CA MET A 257 -26.17 20.63 -5.36
C MET A 257 -25.71 19.76 -4.18
N ASN A 258 -24.95 18.69 -4.43
CA ASN A 258 -24.27 17.95 -3.37
C ASN A 258 -23.15 18.85 -2.80
N ASN A 259 -23.45 19.41 -1.63
CA ASN A 259 -22.48 20.10 -0.76
C ASN A 259 -22.10 21.55 -1.16
N HIS A 260 -23.06 22.38 -1.59
CA HIS A 260 -22.83 23.81 -1.90
C HIS A 260 -21.79 24.05 -3.02
N GLY A 261 -21.66 23.12 -3.99
CA GLY A 261 -20.75 23.24 -5.14
C GLY A 261 -19.33 22.68 -4.92
N ARG A 262 -19.14 21.74 -3.98
CA ARG A 262 -17.81 21.16 -3.71
C ARG A 262 -17.43 19.95 -4.56
N ASP A 263 -18.40 19.19 -5.08
CA ASP A 263 -18.13 18.02 -5.94
C ASP A 263 -19.08 17.99 -7.16
N PHE A 264 -18.83 18.93 -8.08
CA PHE A 264 -19.59 19.07 -9.33
C PHE A 264 -19.52 17.84 -10.25
N LEU A 265 -18.58 16.93 -10.04
CA LEU A 265 -18.38 15.76 -10.89
C LEU A 265 -19.07 14.50 -10.36
N GLY A 266 -19.61 14.53 -9.14
CA GLY A 266 -20.19 13.36 -8.50
C GLY A 266 -19.17 12.23 -8.31
N HIS A 267 -17.90 12.58 -8.10
CA HIS A 267 -16.78 11.64 -8.10
C HIS A 267 -16.06 11.56 -6.76
N GLY A 268 -16.17 12.59 -5.92
CA GLY A 268 -15.50 12.68 -4.62
C GLY A 268 -15.83 11.51 -3.71
N LEU A 269 -14.82 10.94 -3.07
CA LEU A 269 -14.98 9.82 -2.15
C LEU A 269 -15.94 10.19 -1.01
N ILE A 270 -15.69 11.32 -0.35
CA ILE A 270 -16.45 11.70 0.84
C ILE A 270 -17.77 12.37 0.46
N GLU A 271 -17.71 13.29 -0.50
CA GLU A 271 -18.80 14.17 -0.88
C GLU A 271 -19.93 13.43 -1.61
N THR A 272 -19.57 12.38 -2.36
CA THR A 272 -20.50 11.57 -3.15
C THR A 272 -20.62 10.15 -2.62
N TYR A 273 -19.54 9.36 -2.59
CA TYR A 273 -19.65 7.94 -2.28
C TYR A 273 -19.92 7.63 -0.81
N MET A 274 -19.34 8.40 0.11
CA MET A 274 -19.57 8.28 1.56
C MET A 274 -20.64 9.25 2.09
N ASN A 275 -21.47 9.81 1.20
CA ASN A 275 -22.55 10.70 1.60
C ASN A 275 -23.77 9.87 2.06
N PRO A 276 -24.21 10.00 3.34
CA PRO A 276 -25.35 9.22 3.85
C PRO A 276 -26.68 9.48 3.14
N ALA A 277 -26.76 10.54 2.32
CA ALA A 277 -27.93 10.84 1.53
C ALA A 277 -28.10 9.93 0.29
N PHE A 278 -27.13 9.07 -0.01
CA PHE A 278 -27.14 8.17 -1.17
C PHE A 278 -26.95 6.71 -0.76
N GLY A 279 -27.53 5.79 -1.54
CA GLY A 279 -27.49 4.34 -1.25
C GLY A 279 -26.08 3.73 -1.25
N MET A 280 -25.13 4.37 -1.95
CA MET A 280 -23.73 3.94 -1.99
C MET A 280 -23.10 3.88 -0.60
N TYR A 281 -23.45 4.80 0.30
CA TYR A 281 -22.90 4.86 1.65
C TYR A 281 -23.20 3.58 2.45
N GLU A 282 -24.45 3.12 2.42
CA GLU A 282 -24.85 1.88 3.11
C GLU A 282 -24.25 0.63 2.44
N SER A 283 -24.15 0.61 1.11
CA SER A 283 -23.49 -0.48 0.39
C SER A 283 -22.00 -0.59 0.73
N ILE A 284 -21.28 0.53 0.78
CA ILE A 284 -19.86 0.55 1.16
C ILE A 284 -19.69 0.06 2.60
N LYS A 285 -20.52 0.53 3.53
CA LYS A 285 -20.52 0.03 4.93
C LYS A 285 -20.82 -1.46 5.01
N GLY A 286 -21.80 -1.94 4.24
CA GLY A 286 -22.12 -3.36 4.16
C GLY A 286 -20.91 -4.18 3.72
N TYR A 287 -20.25 -3.78 2.62
CA TYR A 287 -19.07 -4.50 2.13
C TYR A 287 -17.88 -4.45 3.10
N VAL A 288 -17.62 -3.31 3.75
CA VAL A 288 -16.59 -3.22 4.79
C VAL A 288 -16.90 -4.18 5.93
N ASN A 289 -18.12 -4.14 6.48
CA ASN A 289 -18.51 -5.00 7.60
C ASN A 289 -18.43 -6.48 7.25
N THR A 290 -18.91 -6.87 6.06
CA THR A 290 -18.80 -8.25 5.59
C THR A 290 -17.34 -8.67 5.42
N SER A 291 -16.49 -7.81 4.85
CA SER A 291 -15.07 -8.12 4.67
C SER A 291 -14.37 -8.31 6.01
N LEU A 292 -14.56 -7.38 6.96
CA LEU A 292 -13.98 -7.45 8.30
C LEU A 292 -14.42 -8.69 9.07
N ALA A 293 -15.67 -9.15 8.88
CA ALA A 293 -16.19 -10.34 9.54
C ALA A 293 -15.70 -11.66 8.92
N THR A 294 -15.13 -11.64 7.71
CA THR A 294 -14.80 -12.86 6.95
C THR A 294 -13.31 -13.04 6.68
N LEU A 295 -12.51 -11.97 6.82
CA LEU A 295 -11.06 -12.04 6.72
C LEU A 295 -10.46 -13.02 7.73
N LYS A 296 -9.49 -13.81 7.29
CA LYS A 296 -8.74 -14.75 8.13
C LYS A 296 -7.28 -14.34 8.24
N ALA A 297 -6.76 -14.33 9.46
CA ALA A 297 -5.36 -14.02 9.69
C ALA A 297 -4.45 -15.03 8.95
N PRO A 298 -3.41 -14.58 8.22
CA PRO A 298 -2.36 -15.47 7.75
C PRO A 298 -1.51 -15.98 8.92
N PRO A 299 -0.69 -17.03 8.74
CA PRO A 299 0.22 -17.49 9.78
C PRO A 299 1.21 -16.40 10.17
N THR A 300 1.28 -16.07 11.46
CA THR A 300 2.27 -15.14 12.02
C THR A 300 3.68 -15.73 11.92
N GLN A 301 4.58 -14.98 11.28
CA GLN A 301 5.98 -15.32 11.04
C GLN A 301 6.96 -14.34 11.69
N ALA A 302 6.51 -13.12 11.99
CA ALA A 302 7.26 -12.10 12.71
C ALA A 302 6.47 -11.60 13.93
N SER A 303 7.21 -11.08 14.91
CA SER A 303 6.70 -10.50 16.14
C SER A 303 6.54 -8.99 15.96
N GLN A 304 5.51 -8.43 16.57
CA GLN A 304 5.36 -6.99 16.68
C GLN A 304 6.36 -6.41 17.69
N GLY A 305 6.60 -5.11 17.61
CA GLY A 305 7.49 -4.39 18.51
C GLY A 305 7.14 -2.92 18.63
N PHE A 306 7.80 -2.25 19.57
CA PHE A 306 7.69 -0.79 19.74
C PHE A 306 8.03 -0.05 18.45
N PHE A 307 9.03 -0.57 17.72
CA PHE A 307 9.17 -0.33 16.30
C PHE A 307 9.67 -1.61 15.62
N THR A 308 9.41 -1.72 14.33
CA THR A 308 9.88 -2.80 13.47
C THR A 308 10.69 -2.25 12.32
N VAL A 309 11.56 -3.11 11.79
CA VAL A 309 12.40 -2.85 10.63
C VAL A 309 12.19 -4.00 9.67
N THR A 310 11.60 -3.68 8.52
CA THR A 310 11.35 -4.66 7.45
C THR A 310 12.24 -4.33 6.27
N LEU A 311 13.07 -5.30 5.87
CA LEU A 311 13.92 -5.23 4.69
C LEU A 311 13.34 -6.15 3.61
N SER A 312 13.17 -5.64 2.39
CA SER A 312 12.86 -6.42 1.19
C SER A 312 13.83 -6.07 0.07
N TRP A 313 13.98 -6.92 -0.95
CA TRP A 313 14.79 -6.60 -2.14
C TRP A 313 14.27 -7.29 -3.40
N ASP A 314 14.80 -6.90 -4.56
CA ASP A 314 14.36 -7.46 -5.84
C ASP A 314 15.18 -8.68 -6.34
N GLY A 315 14.46 -9.74 -6.68
CA GLY A 315 14.99 -10.96 -7.29
C GLY A 315 16.00 -11.73 -6.43
N SER A 316 16.99 -12.39 -7.04
CA SER A 316 17.87 -13.33 -6.32
C SER A 316 19.03 -12.63 -5.64
N GLY A 317 19.38 -13.09 -4.44
CA GLY A 317 20.50 -12.60 -3.67
C GLY A 317 20.21 -12.76 -2.19
N ASP A 318 21.12 -12.30 -1.37
CA ASP A 318 21.06 -12.30 0.08
C ASP A 318 21.52 -10.94 0.59
N VAL A 319 20.58 -10.18 1.16
CA VAL A 319 20.83 -8.85 1.72
C VAL A 319 20.54 -8.93 3.22
N ASP A 320 21.59 -8.72 4.02
CA ASP A 320 21.48 -8.82 5.48
C ASP A 320 21.11 -7.47 6.09
N LEU A 321 20.21 -7.52 7.06
CA LEU A 321 19.85 -6.43 7.96
C LEU A 321 20.78 -6.42 9.17
N HIS A 322 21.35 -5.25 9.43
CA HIS A 322 22.19 -4.98 10.59
C HIS A 322 21.56 -3.88 11.44
N THR A 323 21.26 -4.20 12.70
CA THR A 323 20.78 -3.23 13.69
C THR A 323 21.80 -3.04 14.79
N PHE A 324 22.33 -1.84 14.93
CA PHE A 324 23.15 -1.45 16.07
C PHE A 324 22.29 -0.74 17.09
N GLU A 325 22.10 -1.37 18.25
CA GLU A 325 21.30 -0.82 19.34
C GLU A 325 22.07 0.23 20.15
N PRO A 326 21.37 1.16 20.84
CA PRO A 326 22.00 2.12 21.75
C PRO A 326 22.85 1.49 22.86
N SER A 327 22.54 0.24 23.22
CA SER A 327 23.28 -0.56 24.19
C SER A 327 24.69 -0.95 23.73
N GLY A 328 25.00 -0.78 22.43
CA GLY A 328 26.19 -1.29 21.77
C GLY A 328 26.03 -2.70 21.20
N SER A 329 24.84 -3.31 21.34
CA SER A 329 24.54 -4.61 20.74
C SER A 329 24.46 -4.49 19.22
N HIS A 330 25.09 -5.42 18.50
CA HIS A 330 24.97 -5.55 17.05
C HIS A 330 24.15 -6.80 16.72
N VAL A 331 22.95 -6.57 16.17
CA VAL A 331 21.96 -7.58 15.83
C VAL A 331 21.97 -7.83 14.32
N PHE A 332 22.17 -9.08 13.91
CA PHE A 332 22.21 -9.54 12.51
C PHE A 332 22.10 -11.07 12.46
N TYR A 333 22.09 -11.68 11.26
CA TYR A 333 21.80 -13.11 11.06
C TYR A 333 22.56 -14.08 12.00
N SER A 334 23.83 -13.78 12.34
CA SER A 334 24.65 -14.64 13.22
C SER A 334 24.58 -14.28 14.71
N ASN A 335 24.02 -13.11 15.05
CA ASN A 335 23.74 -12.67 16.41
C ASN A 335 22.35 -12.04 16.47
N LYS A 336 21.30 -12.87 16.45
CA LYS A 336 19.91 -12.41 16.29
C LYS A 336 19.33 -11.71 17.52
N GLN A 337 19.92 -11.88 18.71
CA GLN A 337 19.41 -11.30 19.95
C GLN A 337 20.22 -10.07 20.35
N GLY A 338 19.54 -8.93 20.44
CA GLY A 338 20.06 -7.71 21.07
C GLY A 338 19.58 -7.55 22.50
N THR A 339 19.92 -6.41 23.12
CA THR A 339 19.38 -6.05 24.44
C THR A 339 17.92 -5.61 24.33
N SER A 340 17.61 -4.87 23.26
CA SER A 340 16.32 -4.23 23.06
C SER A 340 15.42 -5.01 22.10
N GLY A 341 15.99 -5.69 21.11
CA GLY A 341 15.21 -6.37 20.08
C GLY A 341 15.80 -7.68 19.59
N TYR A 342 15.19 -8.20 18.53
CA TYR A 342 15.54 -9.49 17.94
C TYR A 342 15.29 -9.49 16.43
N LEU A 343 16.18 -10.14 15.67
CA LEU A 343 15.99 -10.44 14.24
C LEU A 343 15.22 -11.75 14.10
N ASP A 344 13.90 -11.66 13.93
CA ASP A 344 12.99 -12.81 13.92
C ASP A 344 12.79 -13.42 12.54
N VAL A 345 12.98 -12.65 11.47
CA VAL A 345 12.98 -13.17 10.11
C VAL A 345 14.32 -12.85 9.44
N ASP A 346 14.98 -13.90 8.99
CA ASP A 346 16.28 -13.89 8.30
C ASP A 346 16.10 -14.77 7.07
N ASN A 347 15.86 -14.12 5.94
CA ASN A 347 15.54 -14.79 4.69
C ASN A 347 16.72 -14.70 3.74
N THR A 348 17.36 -15.82 3.46
CA THR A 348 18.56 -15.86 2.61
C THR A 348 18.26 -16.01 1.11
N HIS A 349 16.99 -15.89 0.69
CA HIS A 349 16.54 -16.22 -0.65
C HIS A 349 15.50 -15.24 -1.23
N SER A 350 15.63 -14.98 -2.55
CA SER A 350 14.62 -14.28 -3.35
C SER A 350 14.34 -12.87 -2.81
N PHE A 351 13.09 -12.39 -2.81
CA PHE A 351 12.72 -10.99 -2.57
C PHE A 351 12.83 -10.48 -1.11
N GLY A 352 13.52 -11.19 -0.22
CA GLY A 352 13.34 -11.03 1.23
C GLY A 352 11.95 -11.52 1.68
N PRO A 353 11.45 -11.18 2.88
CA PRO A 353 11.96 -10.11 3.75
C PRO A 353 12.88 -10.58 4.88
N GLU A 354 13.69 -9.67 5.41
CA GLU A 354 14.20 -9.76 6.79
C GLU A 354 13.41 -8.83 7.71
N HIS A 355 13.32 -9.21 9.00
CA HIS A 355 12.54 -8.48 9.98
C HIS A 355 13.26 -8.42 11.33
N TYR A 356 13.31 -7.22 11.91
CA TYR A 356 13.74 -6.96 13.28
C TYR A 356 12.63 -6.23 14.03
N PHE A 357 12.41 -6.59 15.30
CA PHE A 357 11.52 -5.85 16.19
C PHE A 357 12.25 -5.38 17.44
N ALA A 358 11.94 -4.16 17.90
CA ALA A 358 12.32 -3.67 19.21
C ALA A 358 11.24 -4.01 20.24
N SER A 359 11.64 -4.50 21.41
CA SER A 359 10.74 -5.00 22.44
C SER A 359 9.74 -3.95 22.93
N CYS A 360 8.51 -4.40 23.14
CA CYS A 360 7.47 -3.65 23.84
C CYS A 360 7.67 -3.63 25.36
N ASP A 361 8.64 -4.39 25.89
CA ASP A 361 8.96 -4.41 27.32
C ASP A 361 9.90 -3.23 27.65
N LYS A 362 9.40 -2.27 28.44
CA LYS A 362 10.17 -1.08 28.86
C LYS A 362 11.43 -1.41 29.66
N THR A 363 11.55 -2.63 30.20
CA THR A 363 12.75 -3.08 30.92
C THR A 363 13.86 -3.56 29.97
N LYS A 364 13.52 -3.84 28.71
CA LYS A 364 14.45 -4.28 27.66
C LYS A 364 14.74 -3.18 26.65
N LEU A 365 13.74 -2.36 26.32
CA LEU A 365 13.88 -1.31 25.32
C LEU A 365 14.86 -0.22 25.78
N SER A 366 15.99 -0.09 25.08
CA SER A 366 16.95 0.99 25.35
C SER A 366 16.54 2.29 24.65
N THR A 367 16.66 3.42 25.34
CA THR A 367 16.56 4.75 24.71
C THR A 367 17.87 5.12 24.01
N GLY A 368 17.79 5.96 22.98
CA GLY A 368 18.93 6.36 22.15
C GLY A 368 18.69 6.10 20.67
N VAL A 369 19.78 6.07 19.90
CA VAL A 369 19.74 5.89 18.44
C VAL A 369 20.06 4.44 18.08
N TYR A 370 19.15 3.83 17.32
CA TYR A 370 19.36 2.55 16.65
C TYR A 370 19.82 2.84 15.22
N ASN A 371 20.99 2.36 14.84
CA ASN A 371 21.48 2.50 13.47
C ASN A 371 21.13 1.25 12.67
N ILE A 372 20.41 1.47 11.56
CA ILE A 372 19.94 0.43 10.65
C ILE A 372 20.76 0.49 9.38
N SER A 373 21.40 -0.61 9.04
CA SER A 373 22.34 -0.69 7.93
C SER A 373 22.22 -2.01 7.17
N LEU A 374 22.66 -2.04 5.92
CA LEU A 374 22.60 -3.21 5.04
C LEU A 374 23.97 -3.69 4.59
N ALA A 375 24.08 -5.00 4.39
CA ALA A 375 25.20 -5.64 3.74
C ALA A 375 24.73 -6.50 2.56
N ASN A 376 25.49 -6.51 1.45
CA ASN A 376 25.30 -7.52 0.42
C ASN A 376 26.03 -8.78 0.90
N TYR A 377 25.29 -9.72 1.49
CA TYR A 377 25.89 -10.94 2.01
C TYR A 377 26.40 -11.81 0.86
N ALA A 378 25.53 -12.06 -0.12
CA ALA A 378 25.86 -12.84 -1.30
C ALA A 378 24.96 -12.52 -2.51
N ARG A 379 25.57 -12.35 -3.68
CA ARG A 379 24.89 -12.33 -4.99
C ARG A 379 23.76 -11.30 -5.14
N ALA A 380 23.75 -10.25 -4.31
CA ALA A 380 22.77 -9.17 -4.41
C ALA A 380 23.31 -7.92 -5.12
N GLU A 381 24.44 -8.00 -5.84
CA GLU A 381 24.97 -6.83 -6.56
C GLU A 381 23.98 -6.34 -7.63
N GLY A 382 23.73 -5.03 -7.64
CA GLY A 382 22.76 -4.39 -8.53
C GLY A 382 21.30 -4.56 -8.11
N ARG A 383 21.02 -5.26 -7.00
CA ARG A 383 19.65 -5.38 -6.46
C ARG A 383 19.26 -4.13 -5.73
N LYS A 384 17.99 -3.76 -5.84
CA LYS A 384 17.39 -2.70 -5.07
C LYS A 384 16.83 -3.29 -3.78
N ALA A 385 17.39 -2.86 -2.66
CA ALA A 385 16.94 -3.20 -1.32
C ALA A 385 16.16 -2.02 -0.74
N THR A 386 15.04 -2.30 -0.08
CA THR A 386 14.13 -1.33 0.53
C THR A 386 13.96 -1.65 2.01
N VAL A 387 14.22 -0.67 2.86
CA VAL A 387 14.00 -0.76 4.30
C VAL A 387 12.84 0.15 4.67
N GLN A 388 11.95 -0.37 5.50
CA GLN A 388 10.87 0.37 6.13
C GLN A 388 10.98 0.30 7.64
N ILE A 389 10.80 1.45 8.29
CA ILE A 389 10.67 1.56 9.74
C ILE A 389 9.21 1.85 10.06
N SER A 390 8.61 1.03 10.91
CA SER A 390 7.24 1.19 11.39
C SER A 390 7.19 1.19 12.90
N SER A 391 6.20 1.83 13.50
CA SER A 391 5.95 1.79 14.95
C SER A 391 4.51 1.49 15.29
N ASP A 392 4.32 0.91 16.47
CA ASP A 392 3.01 0.61 17.05
C ASP A 392 2.12 1.86 17.18
N ALA A 393 2.73 3.02 17.39
CA ALA A 393 2.03 4.26 17.69
C ALA A 393 1.69 5.10 16.44
N ALA A 394 2.50 5.02 15.38
CA ALA A 394 2.44 5.93 14.24
C ALA A 394 2.39 5.25 12.87
N GLY A 395 2.41 3.91 12.81
CA GLY A 395 2.51 3.19 11.53
C GLY A 395 3.87 3.39 10.90
N VAL A 396 3.93 3.52 9.57
CA VAL A 396 5.20 3.72 8.86
C VAL A 396 5.82 5.08 9.20
N LEU A 397 7.02 5.06 9.76
CA LEU A 397 7.82 6.26 10.04
C LEU A 397 8.64 6.72 8.84
N GLY A 398 9.09 5.78 8.00
CA GLY A 398 9.81 6.09 6.78
C GLY A 398 10.23 4.86 6.00
N THR A 399 10.44 5.05 4.69
CA THR A 399 10.92 4.02 3.76
C THR A 399 12.10 4.57 2.96
N LYS A 400 13.14 3.76 2.74
CA LYS A 400 14.33 4.15 1.99
C LYS A 400 14.81 2.96 1.16
N SER A 401 15.24 3.24 -0.06
CA SER A 401 15.78 2.21 -0.96
C SER A 401 17.21 2.53 -1.38
N VAL A 402 17.99 1.49 -1.65
CA VAL A 402 19.36 1.58 -2.15
C VAL A 402 19.66 0.48 -3.15
N VAL A 403 20.54 0.75 -4.11
CA VAL A 403 21.07 -0.29 -5.02
C VAL A 403 22.34 -0.86 -4.40
N MET A 404 22.33 -2.16 -4.16
CA MET A 404 23.41 -2.88 -3.50
C MET A 404 24.67 -2.93 -4.38
N GLY A 405 25.81 -2.67 -3.75
CA GLY A 405 27.13 -2.80 -4.35
C GLY A 405 27.65 -4.24 -4.36
N ALA A 406 28.96 -4.41 -4.53
CA ALA A 406 29.62 -5.72 -4.45
C ALA A 406 29.41 -6.40 -3.09
N GLU A 407 29.66 -7.71 -3.02
CA GLU A 407 29.52 -8.49 -1.78
C GLU A 407 30.42 -7.95 -0.67
N THR A 408 29.83 -7.71 0.50
CA THR A 408 30.52 -7.24 1.72
C THR A 408 30.38 -8.20 2.89
N ARG A 409 29.61 -9.30 2.71
CA ARG A 409 29.36 -10.31 3.74
C ARG A 409 28.81 -9.65 5.00
N ASN A 410 29.51 -9.79 6.12
CA ASN A 410 29.05 -9.31 7.43
C ASN A 410 29.39 -7.83 7.67
N THR A 411 29.97 -7.13 6.68
CA THR A 411 30.32 -5.72 6.82
C THR A 411 29.20 -4.87 6.20
N PRO A 412 28.36 -4.21 7.01
CA PRO A 412 27.36 -3.31 6.47
C PRO A 412 28.05 -2.11 5.82
N THR A 413 27.53 -1.70 4.67
CA THR A 413 28.11 -0.60 3.87
C THR A 413 27.09 0.45 3.45
N PHE A 414 25.81 0.21 3.70
CA PHE A 414 24.73 1.14 3.40
C PHE A 414 23.98 1.52 4.67
N ASP A 415 24.19 2.76 5.13
CA ASP A 415 23.42 3.33 6.22
C ASP A 415 22.00 3.69 5.74
N MET A 416 20.99 3.10 6.37
CA MET A 416 19.59 3.29 5.98
C MET A 416 18.94 4.36 6.85
N PHE A 417 18.82 4.09 8.15
CA PHE A 417 18.12 4.95 9.10
C PHE A 417 18.84 5.04 10.44
N ASN A 418 18.71 6.20 11.07
CA ASN A 418 18.92 6.36 12.51
C ASN A 418 17.54 6.51 13.15
N VAL A 419 17.14 5.49 13.92
CA VAL A 419 15.85 5.46 14.61
C VAL A 419 16.08 5.88 16.05
N ARG A 420 15.57 7.04 16.44
CA ARG A 420 15.71 7.57 17.79
C ARG A 420 14.51 7.16 18.64
N VAL A 421 14.77 6.43 19.73
CA VAL A 421 13.83 6.15 20.81
C VAL A 421 14.09 7.10 21.98
N ASN A 422 13.08 7.87 22.36
CA ASN A 422 13.14 8.81 23.48
C ASN A 422 12.13 8.42 24.56
N LEU A 423 12.50 8.64 25.83
CA LEU A 423 11.60 8.61 26.96
C LEU A 423 11.43 10.04 27.47
N ASP A 424 10.19 10.53 27.44
CA ASP A 424 9.85 11.81 28.04
C ASP A 424 9.94 11.70 29.58
N PRO A 425 10.81 12.49 30.24
CA PRO A 425 11.00 12.38 31.69
C PRO A 425 9.78 12.85 32.49
N GLU A 426 8.94 13.73 31.95
CA GLU A 426 7.75 14.25 32.61
C GLU A 426 6.57 13.30 32.44
N THR A 427 6.30 12.87 31.21
CA THR A 427 5.13 12.04 30.91
C THR A 427 5.40 10.54 31.06
N GLN A 428 6.67 10.14 31.17
CA GLN A 428 7.12 8.74 31.16
C GLN A 428 6.66 7.98 29.91
N LYS A 429 6.43 8.70 28.81
CA LYS A 429 6.02 8.13 27.53
C LYS A 429 7.21 7.91 26.62
N TYR A 430 7.26 6.72 26.03
CA TYR A 430 8.18 6.42 24.95
C TYR A 430 7.68 7.04 23.64
N SER A 431 8.62 7.46 22.81
CA SER A 431 8.37 7.93 21.44
C SER A 431 9.49 7.48 20.53
N VAL A 432 9.18 7.35 19.24
CA VAL A 432 10.12 6.95 18.21
C VAL A 432 10.03 7.90 17.02
N SER A 433 11.18 8.21 16.43
CA SER A 433 11.33 9.14 15.30
C SER A 433 12.55 8.78 14.46
N LEU A 434 12.58 9.23 13.20
CA LEU A 434 13.76 9.14 12.35
C LEU A 434 14.58 10.43 12.44
N GLU A 435 15.91 10.34 12.39
CA GLU A 435 16.83 11.49 12.37
C GLU A 435 17.21 11.99 10.98
#